data_AF-Q8GEY4-F1
#
_entry.id   AF-Q8GEY4-F1
#
_cell.length_a   1.000
_cell.length_b   1.000
_cell.length_c   1.000
_cell.angle_alpha   90.00
_cell.angle_beta   90.00
_cell.angle_gamma   90.00
#
_symmetry.space_group_name_H-M   'P 1'
#
loop_
_entity.id
_entity.type
_entity.pdbx_description
1 polymer ?
#
loop_
_entity_poly.entity_id
_entity_poly.type
_entity_poly.pdbx_seq_one_letter_code
_entity_poly.pdbx_strand_id
1 'polypeptide(L)'
;YVGQEKLRPQTGWTMLAFALDWVRPPRQMNGTSFFYAHSDQWRYEKLDVAELLSPLADPASYRGSIIDLNVRAERMGWLPSAPQLATNPLTLAAEADKAGVAVKDHVVAGLKSGSLQMACEDPDNPVNFPRNLFIWRSNLFGSSGKGHEYFLRHFLGTRHGLQGKDLGEMDGVKPEEVAWHDPAPEGKLDLVVTLDFRMSTSCLYSDVVLPTATWYE
;
A
#
# COMPACT_ATOMS: atom_id res chain seq x y z
N TYR A 1 -3.58 -23.72 -14.81
CA TYR A 1 -4.63 -22.69 -14.97
C TYR A 1 -4.97 -22.14 -13.59
N VAL A 2 -5.02 -20.82 -13.42
CA VAL A 2 -5.37 -20.11 -12.16
C VAL A 2 -6.58 -19.20 -12.40
N GLY A 3 -6.46 -17.88 -12.20
CA GLY A 3 -7.45 -16.90 -12.65
C GLY A 3 -7.40 -16.60 -14.16
N GLN A 4 -8.37 -15.83 -14.65
CA GLN A 4 -8.48 -15.40 -16.03
C GLN A 4 -7.61 -14.15 -16.30
N GLU A 5 -6.29 -14.31 -16.25
CA GLU A 5 -5.35 -13.20 -16.45
C GLU A 5 -5.23 -12.74 -17.91
N LYS A 6 -5.45 -13.66 -18.87
CA LYS A 6 -5.12 -13.44 -20.28
C LYS A 6 -6.12 -12.52 -20.97
N LEU A 7 -5.91 -11.21 -20.86
CA LEU A 7 -6.57 -10.19 -21.65
C LEU A 7 -5.91 -10.12 -23.03
N ARG A 8 -6.51 -10.79 -24.02
CA ARG A 8 -5.92 -10.94 -25.37
C ARG A 8 -5.56 -9.61 -26.05
N PRO A 9 -6.44 -8.58 -26.11
CA PRO A 9 -6.11 -7.30 -26.75
C PRO A 9 -5.40 -6.34 -25.78
N GLN A 10 -4.29 -6.77 -25.18
CA GLN A 10 -3.62 -6.07 -24.07
C GLN A 10 -3.30 -4.61 -24.39
N THR A 11 -2.63 -4.33 -25.52
CA THR A 11 -2.13 -2.99 -25.86
C THR A 11 -3.25 -1.98 -26.10
N GLY A 12 -4.35 -2.42 -26.71
CA GLY A 12 -5.54 -1.58 -26.90
C GLY A 12 -6.22 -1.26 -25.57
N TRP A 13 -6.37 -2.27 -24.70
CA TRP A 13 -6.98 -2.09 -23.39
C TRP A 13 -6.13 -1.21 -22.46
N THR A 14 -4.81 -1.37 -22.42
CA THR A 14 -3.95 -0.58 -21.51
C THR A 14 -4.00 0.91 -21.78
N MET A 15 -4.14 1.29 -23.06
CA MET A 15 -4.28 2.70 -23.45
C MET A 15 -5.52 3.32 -22.82
N LEU A 16 -6.66 2.63 -22.94
CA LEU A 16 -7.94 3.06 -22.38
C LEU A 16 -7.94 3.01 -20.85
N ALA A 17 -7.57 1.88 -20.26
CA ALA A 17 -7.72 1.62 -18.83
C ALA A 17 -6.88 2.54 -17.94
N PHE A 18 -5.72 2.98 -18.44
CA PHE A 18 -4.79 3.82 -17.70
C PHE A 18 -4.65 5.23 -18.29
N ALA A 19 -5.57 5.64 -19.19
CA ALA A 19 -5.59 6.94 -19.87
C ALA A 19 -4.24 7.32 -20.52
N LEU A 20 -3.54 6.34 -21.10
CA LEU A 20 -2.20 6.54 -21.68
C LEU A 20 -2.23 7.28 -23.02
N ASP A 21 -3.40 7.51 -23.56
CA ASP A 21 -3.67 8.41 -24.68
C ASP A 21 -3.65 9.88 -24.25
N TRP A 22 -3.85 10.18 -22.96
CA TRP A 22 -3.81 11.54 -22.40
C TRP A 22 -2.55 11.83 -21.60
N VAL A 23 -2.15 10.92 -20.70
CA VAL A 23 -1.06 11.16 -19.75
C VAL A 23 -0.24 9.90 -19.50
N ARG A 24 1.07 10.06 -19.33
CA ARG A 24 2.00 8.96 -19.02
C ARG A 24 3.04 9.41 -18.00
N PRO A 25 3.48 8.53 -17.08
CA PRO A 25 2.98 7.18 -16.78
C PRO A 25 1.78 7.18 -15.80
N PRO A 26 1.02 6.07 -15.68
CA PRO A 26 0.05 5.88 -14.60
C PRO A 26 0.76 5.47 -13.29
N ARG A 27 0.03 5.50 -12.17
CA ARG A 27 0.52 5.01 -10.87
C ARG A 27 0.02 3.59 -10.60
N GLN A 28 0.76 2.59 -11.08
CA GLN A 28 0.50 1.19 -10.76
C GLN A 28 1.14 0.82 -9.41
N MET A 29 0.51 -0.09 -8.68
CA MET A 29 0.98 -0.59 -7.39
C MET A 29 0.74 -2.10 -7.29
N ASN A 30 1.67 -2.84 -6.67
CA ASN A 30 1.48 -4.26 -6.37
C ASN A 30 0.66 -4.44 -5.08
N GLY A 31 -0.49 -5.11 -5.20
CA GLY A 31 -1.48 -5.19 -4.10
C GLY A 31 -0.95 -5.81 -2.81
N THR A 32 -0.08 -6.82 -2.89
CA THR A 32 0.45 -7.50 -1.69
C THR A 32 1.17 -6.54 -0.76
N SER A 33 2.17 -5.79 -1.25
CA SER A 33 2.92 -4.85 -0.42
C SER A 33 2.03 -3.71 0.07
N PHE A 34 1.13 -3.20 -0.79
CA PHE A 34 0.20 -2.14 -0.41
C PHE A 34 -0.68 -2.54 0.77
N PHE A 35 -1.33 -3.70 0.71
CA PHE A 35 -2.19 -4.15 1.81
C PHE A 35 -1.39 -4.60 3.02
N TYR A 36 -0.22 -5.21 2.83
CA TYR A 36 0.66 -5.60 3.94
C TYR A 36 1.05 -4.38 4.78
N ALA A 37 1.46 -3.29 4.12
CA ALA A 37 1.83 -2.04 4.77
C ALA A 37 0.63 -1.34 5.42
N HIS A 38 -0.46 -1.13 4.67
CA HIS A 38 -1.51 -0.21 5.13
C HIS A 38 -2.64 -0.89 5.92
N SER A 39 -2.78 -2.22 5.89
CA SER A 39 -3.59 -2.95 6.88
C SER A 39 -2.77 -3.42 8.09
N ASP A 40 -1.53 -2.92 8.22
CA ASP A 40 -0.62 -3.14 9.34
C ASP A 40 -0.32 -4.60 9.68
N GLN A 41 -0.46 -5.49 8.70
CA GLN A 41 -0.15 -6.91 8.90
C GLN A 41 1.32 -7.14 9.25
N TRP A 42 2.20 -6.24 8.78
CA TRP A 42 3.63 -6.23 9.11
C TRP A 42 3.92 -6.11 10.61
N ARG A 43 3.02 -5.48 11.37
CA ARG A 43 3.17 -5.32 12.82
C ARG A 43 3.04 -6.64 13.59
N TYR A 44 2.54 -7.69 12.94
CA TYR A 44 2.28 -9.00 13.54
C TYR A 44 3.11 -10.09 12.87
N GLU A 45 4.14 -9.70 12.12
CA GLU A 45 5.01 -10.62 11.40
C GLU A 45 5.72 -11.57 12.36
N LYS A 46 5.81 -12.84 11.97
CA LYS A 46 6.48 -13.88 12.77
C LYS A 46 7.65 -14.52 12.04
N LEU A 47 7.75 -14.30 10.73
CA LEU A 47 8.86 -14.81 9.94
C LEU A 47 10.04 -13.85 10.03
N ASP A 48 11.16 -14.37 10.52
CA ASP A 48 12.45 -13.68 10.45
C ASP A 48 13.08 -13.93 9.06
N VAL A 49 13.64 -12.86 8.47
CA VAL A 49 14.37 -12.94 7.20
C VAL A 49 15.50 -13.97 7.29
N ALA A 50 16.19 -14.07 8.43
CA ALA A 50 17.30 -14.98 8.62
C ALA A 50 16.91 -16.46 8.46
N GLU A 51 15.66 -16.83 8.77
CA GLU A 51 15.14 -18.20 8.63
C GLU A 51 14.91 -18.60 7.16
N LEU A 52 14.83 -17.62 6.25
CA LEU A 52 14.62 -17.84 4.82
C LEU A 52 15.93 -17.88 4.02
N LEU A 53 17.06 -17.53 4.66
CA LEU A 53 18.35 -17.48 3.98
C LEU A 53 18.90 -18.88 3.70
N SER A 54 19.61 -18.98 2.58
CA SER A 54 20.47 -20.14 2.33
C SER A 54 21.51 -20.26 3.45
N PRO A 55 21.86 -21.48 3.90
CA PRO A 55 22.91 -21.67 4.92
C PRO A 55 24.30 -21.20 4.46
N LEU A 56 24.46 -20.85 3.17
CA LEU A 56 25.69 -20.30 2.61
C LEU A 56 25.71 -18.76 2.54
N ALA A 57 24.60 -18.09 2.84
CA ALA A 57 24.51 -16.64 2.84
C ALA A 57 25.10 -16.07 4.15
N ASP A 58 25.65 -14.86 4.08
CA ASP A 58 26.00 -14.09 5.28
C ASP A 58 24.74 -13.39 5.83
N PRO A 59 24.21 -13.79 7.01
CA PRO A 59 22.98 -13.20 7.55
C PRO A 59 23.13 -11.72 7.90
N ALA A 60 24.36 -11.24 8.17
CA ALA A 60 24.58 -9.84 8.53
C ALA A 60 24.25 -8.89 7.38
N SER A 61 24.26 -9.38 6.14
CA SER A 61 23.92 -8.60 4.94
C SER A 61 22.40 -8.45 4.70
N TYR A 62 21.56 -9.17 5.45
CA TYR A 62 20.10 -9.25 5.23
C TYR A 62 19.30 -8.95 6.50
N ARG A 63 19.79 -8.05 7.35
CA ARG A 63 19.12 -7.62 8.59
C ARG A 63 17.81 -6.89 8.32
N GLY A 64 16.99 -6.78 9.36
CA GLY A 64 15.68 -6.14 9.31
C GLY A 64 14.55 -7.12 9.05
N SER A 65 13.35 -6.58 9.08
CA SER A 65 12.09 -7.28 8.90
C SER A 65 11.72 -7.44 7.41
N ILE A 66 10.66 -8.20 7.15
CA ILE A 66 10.11 -8.37 5.79
C ILE A 66 9.68 -7.02 5.18
N ILE A 67 9.12 -6.11 5.97
CA ILE A 67 8.73 -4.78 5.48
C ILE A 67 9.96 -3.92 5.14
N ASP A 68 11.07 -4.05 5.87
CA ASP A 68 12.32 -3.33 5.58
C ASP A 68 12.88 -3.70 4.21
N LEU A 69 12.83 -4.99 3.85
CA LEU A 69 13.21 -5.44 2.51
C LEU A 69 12.33 -4.82 1.42
N ASN A 70 11.03 -4.60 1.70
CA ASN A 70 10.12 -3.96 0.77
C ASN A 70 10.45 -2.48 0.59
N VAL A 71 10.71 -1.73 1.67
CA VAL A 71 11.12 -0.32 1.61
C VAL A 71 12.44 -0.16 0.84
N ARG A 72 13.42 -1.04 1.08
CA ARG A 72 14.67 -1.08 0.32
C ARG A 72 14.43 -1.35 -1.17
N ALA A 73 13.53 -2.26 -1.51
CA ALA A 73 13.16 -2.53 -2.90
C ALA A 73 12.47 -1.33 -3.57
N GLU A 74 11.57 -0.64 -2.85
CA GLU A 74 10.88 0.56 -3.33
C GLU A 74 11.85 1.70 -3.63
N ARG A 75 12.74 2.06 -2.68
CA ARG A 75 13.71 3.14 -2.88
C ARG A 75 14.74 2.87 -3.98
N MET A 76 15.00 1.60 -4.27
CA MET A 76 15.88 1.16 -5.36
C MET A 76 15.16 1.08 -6.72
N GLY A 77 13.85 1.36 -6.76
CA GLY A 77 13.04 1.29 -7.97
C GLY A 77 12.74 -0.14 -8.45
N TRP A 78 12.88 -1.13 -7.57
CA TRP A 78 12.52 -2.54 -7.87
C TRP A 78 11.01 -2.76 -7.77
N LEU A 79 10.34 -2.07 -6.84
CA LEU A 79 8.90 -2.10 -6.64
C LEU A 79 8.32 -0.68 -6.70
N PRO A 80 7.04 -0.53 -7.10
CA PRO A 80 6.34 0.74 -6.97
C PRO A 80 5.95 1.04 -5.52
N SER A 81 5.61 2.30 -5.23
CA SER A 81 5.15 2.80 -3.93
C SER A 81 3.78 3.47 -4.06
N ALA A 82 2.90 3.29 -3.08
CA ALA A 82 1.64 4.02 -2.98
C ALA A 82 1.18 4.16 -1.51
N PRO A 83 1.04 5.39 -0.97
CA PRO A 83 1.54 6.66 -1.53
C PRO A 83 3.04 6.64 -1.84
N GLN A 84 3.53 7.57 -2.68
CA GLN A 84 4.91 7.57 -3.15
C GLN A 84 5.86 8.34 -2.21
N LEU A 85 5.50 9.58 -1.89
CA LEU A 85 6.30 10.50 -1.08
C LEU A 85 5.48 10.94 0.12
N ALA A 86 6.15 11.27 1.22
CA ALA A 86 5.53 11.77 2.44
C ALA A 86 5.08 13.25 2.37
N THR A 87 4.87 13.75 1.15
CA THR A 87 4.37 15.08 0.86
C THR A 87 3.44 15.01 -0.35
N ASN A 88 2.60 16.03 -0.53
CA ASN A 88 1.73 16.11 -1.69
C ASN A 88 2.57 16.30 -2.97
N PRO A 89 2.61 15.33 -3.89
CA PRO A 89 3.49 15.41 -5.06
C PRO A 89 3.13 16.56 -6.01
N LEU A 90 1.95 17.18 -5.87
CA LEU A 90 1.51 18.31 -6.70
C LEU A 90 2.16 19.64 -6.29
N THR A 91 2.76 19.76 -5.10
CA THR A 91 3.41 21.00 -4.65
C THR A 91 4.88 21.10 -5.09
N LEU A 92 5.51 19.97 -5.40
CA LEU A 92 6.94 19.85 -5.68
C LEU A 92 7.40 20.71 -6.88
N ALA A 93 6.54 20.88 -7.89
CA ALA A 93 6.88 21.74 -9.03
C ALA A 93 7.02 23.21 -8.60
N ALA A 94 6.07 23.72 -7.81
CA ALA A 94 6.10 25.08 -7.32
C ALA A 94 7.26 25.32 -6.31
N GLU A 95 7.62 24.30 -5.53
CA GLU A 95 8.78 24.35 -4.62
C GLU A 95 10.10 24.42 -5.40
N ALA A 96 10.24 23.60 -6.45
CA ALA A 96 11.40 23.61 -7.33
C ALA A 96 11.55 24.95 -8.07
N ASP A 97 10.44 25.51 -8.59
CA ASP A 97 10.41 26.81 -9.27
C ASP A 97 10.88 27.93 -8.34
N LYS A 98 10.41 27.95 -7.08
CA LYS A 98 10.85 28.92 -6.05
C LYS A 98 12.34 28.80 -5.74
N ALA A 99 12.88 27.59 -5.78
CA ALA A 99 14.30 27.31 -5.56
C ALA A 99 15.16 27.55 -6.81
N GLY A 100 14.56 27.83 -7.97
CA GLY A 100 15.27 28.07 -9.23
C GLY A 100 15.98 26.82 -9.78
N VAL A 101 15.46 25.62 -9.48
CA VAL A 101 16.04 24.34 -9.90
C VAL A 101 15.02 23.49 -10.65
N ALA A 102 15.47 22.54 -11.47
CA ALA A 102 14.58 21.61 -12.15
C ALA A 102 13.89 20.66 -11.13
N VAL A 103 12.62 20.34 -11.35
CA VAL A 103 11.81 19.47 -10.45
C VAL A 103 12.51 18.14 -10.15
N LYS A 104 13.10 17.50 -11.16
CA LYS A 104 13.85 16.24 -10.98
C LYS A 104 15.00 16.41 -9.98
N ASP A 105 15.78 17.47 -10.12
CA ASP A 105 16.95 17.71 -9.29
C ASP A 105 16.53 18.10 -7.87
N HIS A 106 15.43 18.87 -7.73
CA HIS A 106 14.81 19.17 -6.45
C HIS A 106 14.40 17.89 -5.70
N VAL A 107 13.70 16.98 -6.37
CA VAL A 107 13.26 15.72 -5.76
C VAL A 107 14.44 14.82 -5.39
N VAL A 108 15.42 14.66 -6.28
CA VAL A 108 16.62 13.86 -6.01
C VAL A 108 17.44 14.43 -4.86
N ALA A 109 17.62 15.77 -4.81
CA ALA A 109 18.32 16.43 -3.72
C ALA A 109 17.55 16.29 -2.39
N GLY A 110 16.22 16.43 -2.43
CA GLY A 110 15.36 16.24 -1.26
C GLY A 110 15.45 14.82 -0.70
N LEU A 111 15.36 13.80 -1.54
CA LEU A 111 15.50 12.40 -1.14
C LEU A 111 16.90 12.09 -0.58
N LYS A 112 17.97 12.65 -1.16
CA LYS A 112 19.34 12.45 -0.67
C LYS A 112 19.61 13.15 0.65
N SER A 113 19.02 14.33 0.86
CA SER A 113 19.20 15.12 2.08
C SER A 113 18.27 14.70 3.21
N GLY A 114 17.20 13.96 2.90
CA GLY A 114 16.14 13.59 3.83
C GLY A 114 15.06 14.66 4.01
N SER A 115 15.12 15.78 3.28
CA SER A 115 14.04 16.79 3.31
C SER A 115 12.78 16.34 2.59
N LEU A 116 12.91 15.35 1.70
CA LEU A 116 11.80 14.57 1.15
C LEU A 116 12.02 13.11 1.54
N GLN A 117 10.95 12.44 1.95
CA GLN A 117 10.98 11.04 2.38
C GLN A 117 10.01 10.22 1.54
N MET A 118 10.32 8.94 1.37
CA MET A 118 9.40 7.98 0.77
C MET A 118 8.28 7.68 1.75
N ALA A 119 7.02 7.59 1.28
CA ALA A 119 5.89 7.39 2.18
C ALA A 119 5.94 6.01 2.90
N CYS A 120 6.62 5.04 2.30
CA CYS A 120 6.79 3.69 2.86
C CYS A 120 7.74 3.61 4.05
N GLU A 121 8.54 4.66 4.32
CA GLU A 121 9.38 4.76 5.54
C GLU A 121 8.52 5.05 6.79
N ASP A 122 7.29 5.56 6.62
CA ASP A 122 6.36 5.82 7.71
C ASP A 122 4.90 5.62 7.24
N PRO A 123 4.46 4.37 6.96
CA PRO A 123 3.11 4.07 6.46
C PRO A 123 2.03 4.28 7.53
N ASP A 124 2.43 4.46 8.80
CA ASP A 124 1.57 4.75 9.94
C ASP A 124 1.39 6.25 10.18
N ASN A 125 2.06 7.11 9.39
CA ASN A 125 1.79 8.54 9.36
C ASN A 125 0.45 8.87 8.68
N PRO A 126 -0.44 9.68 9.28
CA PRO A 126 -1.69 10.08 8.65
C PRO A 126 -1.54 10.76 7.28
N VAL A 127 -0.41 11.39 6.98
CA VAL A 127 -0.15 11.97 5.65
C VAL A 127 0.14 10.92 4.58
N ASN A 128 0.50 9.70 5.00
CA ASN A 128 0.90 8.57 4.15
C ASN A 128 -0.19 7.49 4.03
N PHE A 129 -1.36 7.71 4.61
CA PHE A 129 -2.49 6.79 4.47
C PHE A 129 -3.10 6.86 3.07
N PRO A 130 -3.52 5.71 2.50
CA PRO A 130 -4.59 5.76 1.52
C PRO A 130 -5.86 6.23 2.22
N ARG A 131 -6.48 7.29 1.70
CA ARG A 131 -7.66 7.91 2.33
C ARG A 131 -8.97 7.45 1.71
N ASN A 132 -8.98 7.18 0.41
CA ASN A 132 -10.19 6.82 -0.32
C ASN A 132 -9.95 5.53 -1.10
N LEU A 133 -10.87 4.57 -0.97
CA LEU A 133 -10.79 3.28 -1.64
C LEU A 133 -12.07 3.01 -2.45
N PHE A 134 -11.89 2.78 -3.75
CA PHE A 134 -12.94 2.31 -4.64
C PHE A 134 -12.80 0.81 -4.87
N ILE A 135 -13.89 0.08 -4.65
CA ILE A 135 -13.97 -1.36 -4.85
C ILE A 135 -15.05 -1.62 -5.89
N TRP A 136 -14.68 -2.17 -7.04
CA TRP A 136 -15.65 -2.60 -8.04
C TRP A 136 -15.21 -3.92 -8.66
N ARG A 137 -16.18 -4.76 -9.03
CA ARG A 137 -15.92 -6.10 -9.59
C ARG A 137 -15.01 -6.96 -8.68
N SER A 138 -15.04 -6.70 -7.38
CA SER A 138 -14.23 -7.35 -6.35
C SER A 138 -15.02 -7.40 -5.04
N ASN A 139 -14.85 -8.49 -4.29
CA ASN A 139 -15.34 -8.62 -2.92
C ASN A 139 -14.13 -8.69 -1.98
N LEU A 140 -13.36 -7.61 -1.89
CA LEU A 140 -12.07 -7.56 -1.20
C LEU A 140 -12.20 -8.05 0.25
N PHE A 141 -13.16 -7.49 0.99
CA PHE A 141 -13.33 -7.79 2.41
C PHE A 141 -13.97 -9.16 2.66
N GLY A 142 -14.65 -9.76 1.68
CA GLY A 142 -15.29 -11.07 1.84
C GLY A 142 -14.65 -12.22 1.08
N SER A 143 -13.54 -12.01 0.37
CA SER A 143 -12.96 -13.05 -0.48
C SER A 143 -11.44 -12.96 -0.60
N SER A 144 -10.91 -11.88 -1.20
CA SER A 144 -9.49 -11.84 -1.56
C SER A 144 -8.59 -11.21 -0.49
N GLY A 145 -9.15 -10.52 0.51
CA GLY A 145 -8.43 -9.89 1.63
C GLY A 145 -7.91 -10.92 2.62
N LYS A 146 -6.64 -11.31 2.47
CA LYS A 146 -5.95 -12.14 3.47
C LYS A 146 -5.67 -11.27 4.69
N GLY A 147 -5.90 -11.83 5.88
CA GLY A 147 -5.84 -11.04 7.11
C GLY A 147 -7.07 -10.16 7.30
N HIS A 148 -8.27 -10.71 7.09
CA HIS A 148 -9.55 -9.98 7.16
C HIS A 148 -9.67 -9.05 8.39
N GLU A 149 -9.34 -9.56 9.58
CA GLU A 149 -9.46 -8.80 10.82
C GLU A 149 -8.50 -7.60 10.90
N TYR A 150 -7.35 -7.66 10.21
CA TYR A 150 -6.44 -6.52 10.10
C TYR A 150 -7.02 -5.42 9.22
N PHE A 151 -7.74 -5.78 8.14
CA PHE A 151 -8.52 -4.80 7.36
C PHE A 151 -9.60 -4.13 8.23
N LEU A 152 -10.35 -4.91 9.01
CA LEU A 152 -11.38 -4.35 9.88
C LEU A 152 -10.81 -3.38 10.91
N ARG A 153 -9.67 -3.71 11.53
CA ARG A 153 -8.98 -2.87 12.50
C ARG A 153 -8.35 -1.63 11.87
N HIS A 154 -7.38 -1.83 10.97
CA HIS A 154 -6.47 -0.78 10.53
C HIS A 154 -7.04 0.04 9.36
N PHE A 155 -7.77 -0.58 8.45
CA PHE A 155 -8.41 0.15 7.34
C PHE A 155 -9.74 0.77 7.73
N LEU A 156 -10.64 -0.02 8.32
CA LEU A 156 -12.01 0.41 8.56
C LEU A 156 -12.24 1.02 9.94
N GLY A 157 -11.37 0.74 10.92
CA GLY A 157 -11.56 1.22 12.29
C GLY A 157 -12.80 0.62 12.97
N THR A 158 -13.21 -0.57 12.55
CA THR A 158 -14.38 -1.28 13.10
C THR A 158 -13.96 -2.30 14.14
N ARG A 159 -14.95 -2.89 14.83
CA ARG A 159 -14.69 -4.07 15.67
C ARG A 159 -14.03 -5.17 14.84
N HIS A 160 -13.08 -5.85 15.46
CA HIS A 160 -12.29 -6.91 14.84
C HIS A 160 -12.09 -8.07 15.82
N GLY A 161 -11.70 -9.21 15.28
CA GLY A 161 -11.45 -10.47 15.99
C GLY A 161 -9.98 -10.82 16.17
N LEU A 162 -9.02 -9.90 15.92
CA LEU A 162 -7.60 -10.15 16.21
C LEU A 162 -7.38 -10.61 17.65
N GLN A 163 -6.74 -11.77 17.81
CA GLN A 163 -6.44 -12.39 19.10
C GLN A 163 -4.96 -12.25 19.49
N GLY A 164 -4.08 -12.11 18.49
CA GLY A 164 -2.64 -11.99 18.69
C GLY A 164 -2.24 -10.58 19.10
N LYS A 165 -1.13 -10.51 19.82
CA LYS A 165 -0.42 -9.27 20.14
C LYS A 165 0.45 -8.84 18.96
N ASP A 166 0.67 -7.54 18.80
CA ASP A 166 1.63 -7.04 17.82
C ASP A 166 3.08 -7.17 18.33
N LEU A 167 4.07 -6.88 17.48
CA LEU A 167 5.49 -6.96 17.83
C LEU A 167 5.84 -6.05 19.01
N GLY A 168 5.21 -4.88 19.16
CA GLY A 168 5.45 -3.97 20.27
C GLY A 168 4.97 -4.55 21.60
N GLU A 169 3.77 -5.13 21.62
CA GLU A 169 3.20 -5.77 22.81
C GLU A 169 3.89 -7.10 23.20
N MET A 170 4.64 -7.69 22.28
CA MET A 170 5.42 -8.93 22.51
C MET A 170 6.89 -8.67 22.83
N ASP A 171 7.32 -7.40 22.95
CA ASP A 171 8.74 -7.02 23.03
C ASP A 171 9.59 -7.64 21.88
N GLY A 172 8.96 -7.76 20.70
CA GLY A 172 9.58 -8.27 19.48
C GLY A 172 10.51 -7.27 18.81
N VAL A 173 11.29 -7.75 17.84
CA VAL A 173 12.19 -6.91 17.05
C VAL A 173 11.37 -6.03 16.10
N LYS A 174 11.52 -4.71 16.23
CA LYS A 174 10.87 -3.71 15.38
C LYS A 174 11.65 -3.53 14.07
N PRO A 175 10.99 -3.08 12.97
CA PRO A 175 11.66 -2.77 11.72
C PRO A 175 12.75 -1.69 11.88
N GLU A 176 13.71 -1.70 10.96
CA GLU A 176 14.83 -0.75 10.91
C GLU A 176 14.58 0.43 9.94
N GLU A 177 13.81 0.21 8.88
CA GLU A 177 13.53 1.19 7.81
C GLU A 177 12.15 1.85 7.98
N VAL A 178 11.28 1.28 8.83
CA VAL A 178 9.90 1.74 9.04
C VAL A 178 9.72 2.30 10.43
N ALA A 179 9.13 3.49 10.52
CA ALA A 179 8.77 4.10 11.80
C ALA A 179 7.71 3.26 12.54
N TRP A 180 7.98 2.96 13.82
CA TRP A 180 7.04 2.27 14.70
C TRP A 180 6.22 3.27 15.53
N HIS A 181 4.90 3.18 15.44
CA HIS A 181 3.97 3.99 16.24
C HIS A 181 3.22 3.14 17.27
N ASP A 182 3.01 3.70 18.47
CA ASP A 182 2.23 3.09 19.56
C ASP A 182 1.34 4.17 20.21
N PRO A 183 0.00 4.03 20.20
CA PRO A 183 -0.77 2.92 19.60
C PRO A 183 -0.69 2.86 18.08
N ALA A 184 -0.94 1.69 17.50
CA ALA A 184 -1.09 1.53 16.06
C ALA A 184 -2.29 2.36 15.55
N PRO A 185 -2.19 3.00 14.36
CA PRO A 185 -3.32 3.70 13.76
C PRO A 185 -4.44 2.73 13.34
N GLU A 186 -5.69 3.17 13.52
CA GLU A 186 -6.90 2.46 13.14
C GLU A 186 -7.78 3.35 12.27
N GLY A 187 -8.59 2.77 11.38
CA GLY A 187 -9.50 3.53 10.51
C GLY A 187 -8.78 4.47 9.53
N LYS A 188 -7.76 3.97 8.82
CA LYS A 188 -6.97 4.77 7.87
C LYS A 188 -7.77 5.29 6.67
N LEU A 189 -8.85 4.60 6.29
CA LEU A 189 -9.71 5.00 5.17
C LEU A 189 -10.77 6.00 5.66
N ASP A 190 -10.82 7.17 5.02
CA ASP A 190 -11.87 8.16 5.23
C ASP A 190 -13.15 7.84 4.44
N LEU A 191 -13.02 7.09 3.33
CA LEU A 191 -14.15 6.75 2.46
C LEU A 191 -13.92 5.42 1.72
N VAL A 192 -14.89 4.52 1.84
CA VAL A 192 -14.98 3.28 1.08
C VAL A 192 -16.23 3.28 0.21
N VAL A 193 -16.02 3.18 -1.10
CA VAL A 193 -17.10 3.10 -2.10
C VAL A 193 -17.06 1.74 -2.78
N THR A 194 -18.16 0.99 -2.70
CA THR A 194 -18.28 -0.30 -3.40
C THR A 194 -19.35 -0.25 -4.49
N LEU A 195 -19.01 -0.75 -5.68
CA LEU A 195 -19.92 -0.93 -6.81
C LEU A 195 -20.18 -2.42 -7.02
N ASP A 196 -21.42 -2.85 -6.81
CA ASP A 196 -21.82 -4.25 -6.92
C ASP A 196 -23.33 -4.37 -7.28
N PHE A 197 -23.70 -5.45 -7.96
CA PHE A 197 -25.09 -5.73 -8.34
C PHE A 197 -25.81 -6.58 -7.27
N ARG A 198 -25.07 -7.01 -6.24
CA ARG A 198 -25.59 -7.69 -5.04
C ARG A 198 -24.94 -7.11 -3.80
N MET A 199 -25.62 -7.22 -2.65
CA MET A 199 -25.08 -6.80 -1.36
C MET A 199 -24.00 -7.79 -0.88
N SER A 200 -22.75 -7.59 -1.31
CA SER A 200 -21.60 -8.41 -0.92
C SER A 200 -21.06 -8.01 0.47
N THR A 201 -20.14 -8.80 1.03
CA THR A 201 -19.47 -8.46 2.29
C THR A 201 -18.75 -7.11 2.19
N SER A 202 -18.10 -6.83 1.06
CA SER A 202 -17.51 -5.51 0.83
C SER A 202 -18.55 -4.39 0.88
N CYS A 203 -19.73 -4.57 0.29
CA CYS A 203 -20.82 -3.59 0.42
C CYS A 203 -21.27 -3.38 1.87
N LEU A 204 -21.41 -4.46 2.66
CA LEU A 204 -21.84 -4.37 4.07
C LEU A 204 -20.87 -3.56 4.95
N TYR A 205 -19.59 -3.48 4.57
CA TYR A 205 -18.55 -2.72 5.26
C TYR A 205 -18.20 -1.39 4.57
N SER A 206 -18.95 -0.97 3.54
CA SER A 206 -18.68 0.29 2.81
C SER A 206 -19.55 1.44 3.31
N ASP A 207 -19.03 2.66 3.19
CA ASP A 207 -19.80 3.88 3.47
C ASP A 207 -20.84 4.16 2.37
N VAL A 208 -20.46 3.89 1.12
CA VAL A 208 -21.31 4.12 -0.05
C VAL A 208 -21.37 2.85 -0.90
N VAL A 209 -22.59 2.42 -1.22
CA VAL A 209 -22.85 1.31 -2.14
C VAL A 209 -23.56 1.84 -3.38
N LEU A 210 -22.96 1.65 -4.54
CA LEU A 210 -23.56 2.05 -5.82
C LEU A 210 -24.07 0.80 -6.56
N PRO A 211 -25.36 0.75 -6.93
CA PRO A 211 -25.89 -0.38 -7.70
C PRO A 211 -25.30 -0.34 -9.12
N THR A 212 -24.63 -1.40 -9.52
CA THR A 212 -24.16 -1.56 -10.91
C THR A 212 -25.08 -2.49 -11.69
N ALA A 213 -25.11 -2.32 -13.02
CA ALA A 213 -25.77 -3.25 -13.93
C ALA A 213 -25.21 -4.67 -13.78
N THR A 214 -26.07 -5.67 -13.99
CA THR A 214 -25.64 -7.06 -14.11
C THR A 214 -24.91 -7.29 -15.43
N TRP A 215 -24.45 -8.51 -15.70
CA TRP A 215 -23.79 -8.80 -16.98
C TRP A 215 -24.73 -8.83 -18.20
N TYR A 216 -26.05 -8.75 -17.98
CA TYR A 216 -27.08 -8.82 -19.04
C TYR A 216 -27.81 -7.48 -19.24
N GLU A 217 -27.30 -6.40 -18.65
CA GLU A 217 -27.86 -5.04 -18.64
C GLU A 217 -26.76 -4.01 -18.89
#